data_AF-A0A7S1HC00-F1
#
_entry.id   AF-A0A7S1HC00-F1
#
_cell.length_a   1.000
_cell.length_b   1.000
_cell.length_c   1.000
_cell.angle_alpha   90.00
_cell.angle_beta   90.00
_cell.angle_gamma   90.00
#
_symmetry.space_group_name_H-M   'P 1'
#
loop_
_entity.id
_entity.type
_entity.pdbx_description
1 polymer ?
#
loop_
_entity_poly.entity_id
_entity_poly.type
_entity_poly.pdbx_seq_one_letter_code
_entity_poly.pdbx_strand_id
1 'polypeptide(L)'
;MAALAQVNSLVSKCCATKLKLDEAFLSRLERALNAQLSDPRSLVVKEACSVTTAVARTMPDRFTASTVIKTLIRLSHVTIKAMSEPASECLESLIMVLPPSVLFPELAATAADPHAQARLKGCSLLSSLLSRFENDPDQIKGFEA
;
A
#
# COMPACT_ATOMS: atom_id res chain seq x y z
N MET A 1 -6.16 -5.26 18.42
CA MET A 1 -6.32 -3.78 18.38
C MET A 1 -5.13 -3.07 19.02
N ALA A 2 -4.86 -3.26 20.32
CA ALA A 2 -3.75 -2.57 21.00
C ALA A 2 -2.36 -2.76 20.35
N ALA A 3 -2.05 -3.96 19.84
CA ALA A 3 -0.76 -4.24 19.21
C ALA A 3 -0.54 -3.49 17.87
N LEU A 4 -1.56 -3.34 17.02
CA LEU A 4 -1.45 -2.57 15.76
C LEU A 4 -1.27 -1.07 16.02
N ALA A 5 -1.98 -0.53 17.02
CA ALA A 5 -1.80 0.84 17.46
C ALA A 5 -0.38 1.08 18.05
N GLN A 6 0.15 0.11 18.80
CA GLN A 6 1.52 0.15 19.29
C GLN A 6 2.54 0.14 18.13
N VAL A 7 2.34 -0.70 17.12
CA VAL A 7 3.19 -0.71 15.91
C VAL A 7 3.17 0.67 15.23
N ASN A 8 2.00 1.29 15.07
CA ASN A 8 1.88 2.65 14.51
C ASN A 8 2.66 3.70 15.35
N SER A 9 2.55 3.61 16.68
CA SER A 9 3.28 4.49 17.60
C SER A 9 4.80 4.27 17.55
N LEU A 10 5.24 3.03 17.28
CA LEU A 10 6.65 2.69 17.16
C LEU A 10 7.21 3.13 15.80
N VAL A 11 6.46 2.94 14.71
CA VAL A 11 6.85 3.39 13.37
C VAL A 11 7.06 4.91 13.35
N SER A 12 6.14 5.67 13.93
CA SER A 12 6.28 7.13 14.07
C SER A 12 7.47 7.54 14.93
N LYS A 13 7.78 6.80 16.01
CA LYS A 13 8.98 7.03 16.85
C LYS A 13 10.30 6.64 16.17
N CYS A 14 10.31 5.57 15.38
CA CYS A 14 11.49 5.15 14.61
C CYS A 14 11.89 6.22 13.58
N CYS A 15 10.92 6.97 13.04
CA CYS A 15 11.18 8.13 12.20
C CYS A 15 11.93 9.24 12.93
N ALA A 16 11.49 9.58 14.15
CA ALA A 16 12.12 10.62 14.97
C ALA A 16 13.57 10.30 15.37
N THR A 17 13.95 9.02 15.36
CA THR A 17 15.25 8.54 15.85
C THR A 17 16.25 8.17 14.76
N LYS A 18 15.90 8.33 13.46
CA LYS A 18 16.74 7.90 12.30
C LYS A 18 17.31 6.48 12.49
N LEU A 19 16.56 5.60 13.13
CA LEU A 19 17.00 4.24 13.40
C LEU A 19 17.09 3.51 12.06
N LYS A 20 18.27 3.00 11.72
CA LYS A 20 18.46 2.16 10.53
C LYS A 20 17.73 0.84 10.77
N LEU A 21 16.48 0.78 10.33
CA LEU A 21 15.74 -0.48 10.26
C LEU A 21 16.38 -1.34 9.17
N ASP A 22 16.69 -2.58 9.53
CA ASP A 22 17.26 -3.58 8.63
C ASP A 22 16.19 -4.07 7.63
N GLU A 23 16.60 -4.46 6.43
CA GLU A 23 15.72 -5.00 5.39
C GLU A 23 15.03 -6.29 5.86
N ALA A 24 15.72 -7.10 6.67
CA ALA A 24 15.15 -8.28 7.29
C ALA A 24 13.98 -7.96 8.24
N PHE A 25 14.03 -6.80 8.91
CA PHE A 25 12.93 -6.34 9.77
C PHE A 25 11.75 -5.83 8.93
N LEU A 26 12.03 -5.03 7.90
CA LEU A 26 10.99 -4.48 7.01
C LEU A 26 10.23 -5.60 6.28
N SER A 27 10.91 -6.60 5.76
CA SER A 27 10.28 -7.77 5.13
C SER A 27 9.44 -8.62 6.10
N ARG A 28 9.78 -8.65 7.39
CA ARG A 28 8.95 -9.29 8.43
C ARG A 28 7.73 -8.44 8.75
N LEU A 29 7.89 -7.12 8.83
CA LEU A 29 6.80 -6.19 9.05
C LEU A 29 5.80 -6.25 7.90
N GLU A 30 6.26 -6.23 6.65
CA GLU A 30 5.43 -6.39 5.46
C GLU A 30 4.62 -7.68 5.49
N ARG A 31 5.26 -8.82 5.81
CA ARG A 31 4.56 -10.10 5.95
C ARG A 31 3.52 -10.07 7.06
N ALA A 32 3.83 -9.46 8.20
CA ALA A 32 2.89 -9.31 9.30
C ALA A 32 1.68 -8.44 8.89
N LEU A 33 1.91 -7.29 8.25
CA LEU A 33 0.86 -6.43 7.73
C LEU A 33 0.00 -7.14 6.69
N ASN A 34 0.62 -7.87 5.77
CA ASN A 34 -0.08 -8.64 4.75
C ASN A 34 -0.98 -9.74 5.36
N ALA A 35 -0.52 -10.39 6.44
CA ALA A 35 -1.32 -11.35 7.18
C ALA A 35 -2.53 -10.70 7.85
N GLN A 36 -2.38 -9.50 8.41
CA GLN A 36 -3.50 -8.75 9.03
C GLN A 36 -4.48 -8.22 7.98
N LEU A 37 -4.02 -7.81 6.79
CA LEU A 37 -4.88 -7.43 5.69
C LEU A 37 -5.70 -8.62 5.15
N SER A 38 -5.17 -9.84 5.27
CA SER A 38 -5.89 -11.06 4.90
C SER A 38 -6.81 -11.60 6.01
N ASP A 39 -6.95 -10.89 7.14
CA ASP A 39 -7.79 -11.32 8.25
C ASP A 39 -9.28 -11.26 7.87
N PRO A 40 -10.10 -12.27 8.23
CA PRO A 40 -11.53 -12.29 7.92
C PRO A 40 -12.36 -11.25 8.68
N ARG A 41 -11.77 -10.50 9.63
CA ARG A 41 -12.47 -9.47 10.41
C ARG A 41 -12.19 -8.10 9.81
N SER A 42 -13.21 -7.44 9.29
CA SER A 42 -13.12 -6.11 8.66
C SER A 42 -12.45 -5.04 9.54
N LEU A 43 -12.67 -5.10 10.85
CA LEU A 43 -12.05 -4.20 11.82
C LEU A 43 -10.51 -4.35 11.84
N VAL A 44 -10.00 -5.58 11.71
CA VAL A 44 -8.56 -5.86 11.65
C VAL A 44 -7.99 -5.35 10.32
N VAL A 45 -8.70 -5.58 9.22
CA VAL A 45 -8.31 -5.09 7.88
C VAL A 45 -8.23 -3.56 7.88
N LYS A 46 -9.21 -2.87 8.48
CA LYS A 46 -9.24 -1.40 8.57
C LYS A 46 -8.05 -0.85 9.35
N GLU A 47 -7.74 -1.43 10.51
CA GLU A 47 -6.56 -1.03 11.29
C GLU A 47 -5.26 -1.33 10.55
N ALA A 48 -5.18 -2.50 9.89
CA ALA A 48 -4.01 -2.87 9.09
C ALA A 48 -3.79 -1.90 7.91
N CYS A 49 -4.87 -1.44 7.26
CA CYS A 49 -4.82 -0.40 6.24
C CYS A 49 -4.23 0.91 6.79
N SER A 50 -4.70 1.36 7.97
CA SER A 50 -4.19 2.56 8.64
C SER A 50 -2.69 2.47 8.94
N VAL A 51 -2.24 1.34 9.52
CA VAL A 51 -0.81 1.12 9.82
C VAL A 51 0.01 1.04 8.54
N THR A 52 -0.51 0.39 7.50
CA THR A 52 0.17 0.26 6.19
C THR A 52 0.40 1.64 5.57
N THR A 53 -0.62 2.50 5.56
CA THR A 53 -0.50 3.87 5.07
C THR A 53 0.52 4.67 5.90
N ALA A 54 0.54 4.51 7.22
CA ALA A 54 1.50 5.18 8.08
C ALA A 54 2.95 4.73 7.81
N VAL A 55 3.18 3.42 7.65
CA VAL A 55 4.49 2.86 7.29
C VAL A 55 4.96 3.38 5.95
N ALA A 56 4.10 3.34 4.93
CA ALA A 56 4.41 3.86 3.59
C ALA A 56 4.77 5.35 3.60
N ARG A 57 4.05 6.18 4.38
CA ARG A 57 4.36 7.60 4.56
C ARG A 57 5.68 7.86 5.27
N THR A 58 6.07 6.95 6.15
CA THR A 58 7.27 7.10 6.96
C THR A 58 8.52 6.66 6.21
N MET A 59 8.40 5.61 5.39
CA MET A 59 9.53 4.96 4.71
C MET A 59 9.17 4.56 3.27
N PRO A 60 8.82 5.52 2.39
CA PRO A 60 8.32 5.21 1.05
C PRO A 60 9.33 4.43 0.21
N ASP A 61 10.61 4.78 0.29
CA ASP A 61 11.68 4.17 -0.54
C ASP A 61 12.10 2.78 -0.05
N ARG A 62 11.74 2.40 1.18
CA ARG A 62 12.13 1.13 1.80
C ARG A 62 10.98 0.14 1.93
N PHE A 63 9.77 0.58 1.62
CA PHE A 63 8.59 -0.26 1.65
C PHE A 63 8.38 -0.84 0.26
N THR A 64 8.81 -2.10 0.09
CA THR A 64 8.75 -2.79 -1.21
C THR A 64 7.32 -3.14 -1.60
N ALA A 65 6.40 -3.17 -0.64
CA ALA A 65 4.92 -3.11 -0.75
C ALA A 65 4.20 -4.08 -1.71
N SER A 66 4.87 -4.82 -2.60
CA SER A 66 4.26 -5.55 -3.72
C SER A 66 3.20 -6.54 -3.24
N THR A 67 3.52 -7.36 -2.23
CA THR A 67 2.54 -8.31 -1.66
C THR A 67 1.36 -7.63 -0.99
N VAL A 68 1.60 -6.48 -0.36
CA VAL A 68 0.59 -5.69 0.32
C VAL A 68 -0.36 -5.05 -0.70
N ILE A 69 0.18 -4.48 -1.78
CA ILE A 69 -0.58 -3.91 -2.90
C ILE A 69 -1.47 -4.97 -3.53
N LYS A 70 -0.93 -6.16 -3.86
CA LYS A 70 -1.74 -7.30 -4.38
C LYS A 70 -2.92 -7.63 -3.47
N THR A 71 -2.66 -7.75 -2.17
CA THR A 71 -3.69 -8.08 -1.19
C THR A 71 -4.75 -6.98 -1.11
N LEU A 72 -4.34 -5.72 -1.08
CA LEU A 72 -5.27 -4.59 -1.07
C LEU A 72 -6.12 -4.52 -2.35
N ILE A 73 -5.53 -4.77 -3.52
CA ILE A 73 -6.26 -4.83 -4.79
C ILE A 73 -7.33 -5.93 -4.70
N ARG A 74 -6.95 -7.14 -4.27
CA ARG A 74 -7.91 -8.24 -4.07
C ARG A 74 -9.03 -7.85 -3.10
N LEU A 75 -8.69 -7.21 -1.97
CA LEU A 75 -9.68 -6.77 -0.97
C LEU A 75 -10.62 -5.70 -1.52
N SER A 76 -10.14 -4.82 -2.40
CA SER A 76 -10.95 -3.77 -3.03
C SER A 76 -12.08 -4.33 -3.92
N HIS A 77 -12.00 -5.62 -4.29
CA HIS A 77 -13.01 -6.33 -5.09
C HIS A 77 -13.92 -7.26 -4.27
N VAL A 78 -13.72 -7.36 -2.96
CA VAL A 78 -14.57 -8.20 -2.11
C VAL A 78 -15.93 -7.52 -1.95
N THR A 79 -17.01 -8.30 -1.96
CA THR A 79 -18.40 -7.80 -1.83
C THR A 79 -18.68 -7.15 -0.46
N ILE A 80 -17.89 -7.48 0.55
CA ILE A 80 -17.99 -6.95 1.91
C ILE A 80 -17.42 -5.53 1.92
N LYS A 81 -18.32 -4.53 1.82
CA LYS A 81 -17.96 -3.10 1.83
C LYS A 81 -17.05 -2.68 2.97
N ALA A 82 -17.29 -3.22 4.17
CA ALA A 82 -16.49 -2.94 5.36
C ALA A 82 -15.00 -3.33 5.24
N MET A 83 -14.63 -4.14 4.22
CA MET A 83 -13.25 -4.45 3.87
C MET A 83 -12.81 -3.73 2.59
N SER A 84 -13.67 -3.68 1.57
CA SER A 84 -13.31 -3.15 0.26
C SER A 84 -13.13 -1.63 0.25
N GLU A 85 -13.91 -0.89 1.05
CA GLU A 85 -13.79 0.57 1.18
C GLU A 85 -12.46 0.96 1.86
N PRO A 86 -12.11 0.46 3.07
CA PRO A 86 -10.81 0.76 3.67
C PRO A 86 -9.62 0.34 2.81
N ALA A 87 -9.73 -0.79 2.10
CA ALA A 87 -8.67 -1.24 1.19
C ALA A 87 -8.49 -0.30 0.00
N SER A 88 -9.59 0.23 -0.56
CA SER A 88 -9.55 1.20 -1.64
C SER A 88 -8.93 2.53 -1.19
N GLU A 89 -9.35 3.06 -0.05
CA GLU A 89 -8.79 4.29 0.54
C GLU A 89 -7.29 4.13 0.86
N CYS A 90 -6.90 2.94 1.34
CA CYS A 90 -5.49 2.61 1.59
C CYS A 90 -4.69 2.61 0.28
N LEU A 91 -5.18 1.95 -0.78
CA LEU A 91 -4.52 1.94 -2.09
C LEU A 91 -4.32 3.36 -2.65
N GLU A 92 -5.35 4.19 -2.59
CA GLU A 92 -5.26 5.58 -3.05
C GLU A 92 -4.22 6.37 -2.25
N SER A 93 -4.17 6.17 -0.93
CA SER A 93 -3.14 6.77 -0.09
C SER A 93 -1.74 6.27 -0.42
N LEU A 94 -1.57 4.98 -0.73
CA LEU A 94 -0.28 4.40 -1.14
C LEU A 94 0.17 4.94 -2.49
N ILE A 95 -0.75 5.13 -3.45
CA ILE A 95 -0.46 5.71 -4.77
C ILE A 95 0.08 7.14 -4.66
N MET A 96 -0.28 7.89 -3.62
CA MET A 96 0.22 9.25 -3.42
C MET A 96 1.60 9.32 -2.76
N VAL A 97 2.08 8.21 -2.21
CA VAL A 97 3.23 8.20 -1.28
C VAL A 97 4.36 7.31 -1.77
N LEU A 98 4.05 6.11 -2.25
CA LEU A 98 5.05 5.14 -2.66
C LEU A 98 5.71 5.50 -3.99
N PRO A 99 6.95 5.05 -4.22
CA PRO A 99 7.61 5.24 -5.49
C PRO A 99 6.87 4.49 -6.61
N PRO A 100 6.81 5.07 -7.81
CA PRO A 100 6.06 4.48 -8.92
C PRO A 100 6.64 3.15 -9.41
N SER A 101 7.95 2.92 -9.24
CA SER A 101 8.62 1.67 -9.58
C SER A 101 8.03 0.47 -8.84
N VAL A 102 7.53 0.67 -7.62
CA VAL A 102 6.89 -0.37 -6.79
C VAL A 102 5.43 -0.59 -7.18
N LEU A 103 4.72 0.49 -7.52
CA LEU A 103 3.28 0.46 -7.81
C LEU A 103 2.98 -0.02 -9.24
N PHE A 104 3.77 0.45 -10.22
CA PHE A 104 3.47 0.27 -11.63
C PHE A 104 3.34 -1.21 -12.06
N PRO A 105 4.25 -2.13 -11.67
CA PRO A 105 4.14 -3.54 -12.08
C PRO A 105 2.82 -4.17 -11.63
N GLU A 106 2.37 -3.86 -10.42
CA GLU A 106 1.16 -4.44 -9.83
C GLU A 106 -0.12 -3.82 -10.40
N LEU A 107 -0.12 -2.50 -10.61
CA LEU A 107 -1.25 -1.81 -11.24
C LEU A 107 -1.41 -2.20 -12.71
N ALA A 108 -0.31 -2.33 -13.45
CA ALA A 108 -0.32 -2.80 -14.84
C ALA A 108 -0.81 -4.25 -14.93
N ALA A 109 -0.37 -5.14 -14.03
CA ALA A 109 -0.86 -6.51 -13.96
C ALA A 109 -2.37 -6.55 -13.70
N THR A 110 -2.87 -5.70 -12.80
CA THR A 110 -4.30 -5.60 -12.47
C THR A 110 -5.13 -5.02 -13.63
N ALA A 111 -4.58 -4.06 -14.37
CA ALA A 111 -5.23 -3.52 -15.58
C ALA A 111 -5.31 -4.55 -16.72
N ALA A 112 -4.42 -5.54 -16.73
CA ALA A 112 -4.41 -6.65 -17.67
C ALA A 112 -5.17 -7.91 -17.18
N ASP A 113 -5.87 -7.83 -16.05
CA ASP A 113 -6.56 -8.97 -15.44
C ASP A 113 -7.72 -9.50 -16.31
N PRO A 114 -8.00 -10.82 -16.35
CA PRO A 114 -9.15 -11.36 -17.09
C PRO A 114 -10.51 -10.84 -16.61
N HIS A 115 -10.63 -10.40 -15.37
CA HIS A 115 -11.87 -9.90 -14.78
C HIS A 115 -12.08 -8.41 -15.09
N ALA A 116 -13.24 -8.08 -15.69
CA ALA A 116 -13.56 -6.70 -16.09
C ALA A 116 -13.54 -5.69 -14.93
N GLN A 117 -13.98 -6.08 -13.74
CA GLN A 117 -13.97 -5.20 -12.57
C GLN A 117 -12.56 -4.91 -12.06
N ALA A 118 -11.67 -5.91 -12.09
CA ALA A 118 -10.26 -5.74 -11.75
C ALA A 118 -9.57 -4.81 -12.75
N ARG A 119 -9.81 -5.00 -14.05
CA ARG A 119 -9.28 -4.09 -15.08
C ARG A 119 -9.72 -2.65 -14.89
N LEU A 120 -11.01 -2.41 -14.66
CA LEU A 120 -11.54 -1.05 -14.48
C LEU A 120 -10.90 -0.36 -13.28
N LYS A 121 -10.73 -1.07 -12.16
CA LYS A 121 -10.06 -0.52 -10.98
C LYS A 121 -8.56 -0.33 -11.23
N GLY A 122 -7.89 -1.29 -11.87
CA GLY A 122 -6.49 -1.17 -12.30
C GLY A 122 -6.26 0.06 -13.17
N CYS A 123 -7.10 0.29 -14.18
CA CYS A 123 -7.08 1.51 -15.00
C CYS A 123 -7.34 2.77 -14.18
N SER A 124 -8.32 2.76 -13.26
CA SER A 124 -8.57 3.90 -12.38
C SER A 124 -7.37 4.23 -11.49
N LEU A 125 -6.70 3.22 -10.93
CA LEU A 125 -5.53 3.39 -10.07
C LEU A 125 -4.31 3.85 -10.89
N LEU A 126 -4.14 3.33 -12.11
CA LEU A 126 -3.13 3.82 -13.07
C LEU A 126 -3.39 5.27 -13.44
N SER A 127 -4.63 5.66 -13.72
CA SER A 127 -4.98 7.05 -13.97
C SER A 127 -4.62 7.93 -12.78
N SER A 128 -4.92 7.52 -11.55
CA SER A 128 -4.52 8.27 -10.35
C SER A 128 -3.00 8.40 -10.23
N LEU A 129 -2.25 7.34 -10.54
CA LEU A 129 -0.78 7.38 -10.55
C LEU A 129 -0.25 8.34 -11.64
N LEU A 130 -0.82 8.31 -12.84
CA LEU A 130 -0.45 9.21 -13.94
C LEU A 130 -0.82 10.67 -13.67
N SER A 131 -1.99 10.92 -13.08
CA SER A 131 -2.38 12.25 -12.64
C SER A 131 -1.45 12.78 -11.55
N ARG A 132 -0.92 11.94 -10.67
CA ARG A 132 0.14 12.36 -9.73
C ARG A 132 1.39 12.83 -10.48
N PHE A 133 1.82 12.13 -11.52
CA PHE A 133 2.98 12.53 -12.33
C PHE A 133 2.76 13.84 -13.10
N GLU A 134 1.55 14.05 -13.63
CA GLU A 134 1.21 15.30 -14.30
C GLU A 134 1.34 16.50 -13.35
N ASN A 135 1.02 16.31 -12.07
CA ASN A 135 1.12 17.35 -11.04
C ASN A 135 2.53 17.48 -10.42
N ASP A 136 3.39 16.46 -10.53
CA ASP A 136 4.74 16.44 -9.94
C ASP A 136 5.75 15.71 -10.85
N PRO A 137 6.23 16.38 -11.92
CA PRO A 137 7.09 15.76 -12.93
C PRO A 137 8.51 15.44 -12.43
N ASP A 138 8.94 15.95 -11.28
CA ASP A 138 10.27 15.68 -10.73
C ASP A 138 10.43 14.24 -10.22
N GLN A 139 9.33 13.50 -10.04
CA GLN A 139 9.34 12.09 -9.64
C GLN A 139 9.68 11.11 -10.78
N ILE A 140 9.79 11.60 -12.01
CA ILE A 140 10.13 10.80 -13.21
C ILE A 140 11.59 10.32 -13.17
N LYS A 141 12.48 11.04 -12.48
CA LYS A 141 13.91 10.73 -12.40
C LYS A 141 14.22 9.39 -11.68
N GLY A 142 13.26 8.81 -10.97
CA GLY A 142 13.39 7.49 -10.34
C GLY A 142 13.03 6.31 -11.25
N PHE A 143 12.61 6.56 -12.50
CA PHE A 143 12.31 5.52 -13.49
C PHE A 143 13.50 5.24 -14.44
N GLU A 144 14.47 6.15 -14.47
CA GLU A 144 15.74 6.00 -15.21
C GLU A 144 16.88 5.60 -14.25
N ALA A 145 16.86 4.37 -13.74
CA ALA A 145 18.02 3.73 -13.12
C ALA A 145 17.98 2.22 -13.33
#